data_AF-A0A932QCK0-F1
#
_entry.id   AF-A0A932QCK0-F1
#
_cell.length_a   1.000
_cell.length_b   1.000
_cell.length_c   1.000
_cell.angle_alpha   90.00
_cell.angle_beta   90.00
_cell.angle_gamma   90.00
#
_symmetry.space_group_name_H-M   'P 1'
#
loop_
_entity.id
_entity.type
_entity.pdbx_description
1 polymer ?
#
loop_
_entity_poly.entity_id
_entity_poly.type
_entity_poly.pdbx_seq_one_letter_code
_entity_poly.pdbx_strand_id
1 'polypeptide(L)'
;MITDYKKEFARINSLLLADSYKAAQTELQRLLKKKLPREALATAANLVRRARWPEKAVQLLHGVVRPERGRLARMPADDFEKAEFGASLRAIGALNEAVEVLAEISHARFPRAGVYLGIAHIVRWDAEAALPVLERALASSKARQFEHTLGRVYLGIALSYTGRHMQRAEEVLVEVLAASENEEQRLVRQAALEALAMHFTEQRAYARANGYLNQLEKLSTSDGDPVFHLLVEQWRCVAGLAKNSGDANVRRRLGKVREAFCKANQWERARGCDFYSALARDDCKALRELYFSSSYVGFRGRLSAAMAKRGQSGLPAEYRWNVPAEGSRIAGGAARVLELGVPGFGSRMPERILQALSSDTYKPFRVAELHELLYPGEYFNPLSSPARIHQNVLRTRGWLKLKQLPALIVERDGYFSLRATAPLVLALGEVLSKGTEKRSRGEVRISGCVAKLRAEFGKAEFSAAQAARVLGESPRSARRHLGAAREKSLLTQLGSGRGARYLVVEAG
;
A
#
# COMPACT_ATOMS: atom_id res chain seq x y z
N MET A 1 -11.87 36.86 18.84
CA MET A 1 -11.87 35.62 19.65
C MET A 1 -10.92 34.62 19.02
N ILE A 2 -9.72 34.44 19.58
CA ILE A 2 -8.81 33.36 19.17
C ILE A 2 -9.42 32.09 19.76
N THR A 3 -10.04 31.26 18.92
CA THR A 3 -10.56 29.96 19.38
C THR A 3 -9.38 29.11 19.83
N ASP A 4 -9.37 28.69 21.09
CA ASP A 4 -8.32 27.85 21.64
C ASP A 4 -8.51 26.39 21.19
N TYR A 5 -8.09 26.11 19.95
CA TYR A 5 -8.13 24.76 19.37
C TYR A 5 -7.30 23.74 20.17
N LYS A 6 -6.36 24.19 21.03
CA LYS A 6 -5.50 23.28 21.80
C LYS A 6 -6.31 22.46 22.81
N LYS A 7 -7.29 23.09 23.47
CA LYS A 7 -8.20 22.37 24.38
C LYS A 7 -9.06 21.35 23.65
N GLU A 8 -9.56 21.70 22.47
CA GLU A 8 -10.35 20.78 21.64
C GLU A 8 -9.50 19.60 21.16
N PHE A 9 -8.27 19.85 20.71
CA PHE A 9 -7.33 18.79 20.31
C PHE A 9 -6.96 17.87 21.48
N ALA A 10 -6.67 18.42 22.66
CA ALA A 10 -6.36 17.62 23.85
C ALA A 10 -7.54 16.70 24.21
N ARG A 11 -8.76 17.23 24.23
CA ARG A 11 -9.97 16.45 24.50
C ARG A 11 -10.19 15.34 23.46
N ILE A 12 -10.05 15.63 22.18
CA ILE A 12 -10.16 14.63 21.11
C ILE A 12 -9.07 13.55 21.26
N ASN A 13 -7.83 13.95 21.60
CA ASN A 13 -6.75 13.01 21.84
C ASN A 13 -7.04 12.08 23.03
N SER A 14 -7.56 12.61 24.13
CA SER A 14 -7.98 11.78 25.28
C SER A 14 -9.07 10.78 24.90
N LEU A 15 -10.06 11.18 24.10
CA LEU A 15 -11.08 10.25 23.58
C LEU A 15 -10.46 9.16 22.71
N LEU A 16 -9.47 9.49 21.89
CA LEU A 16 -8.76 8.51 21.06
C LEU A 16 -7.88 7.55 21.87
N LEU A 17 -7.27 8.03 22.96
CA LEU A 17 -6.50 7.18 23.87
C LEU A 17 -7.41 6.23 24.66
N ALA A 18 -8.64 6.65 24.95
CA ALA A 18 -9.67 5.83 25.58
C ALA A 18 -10.51 5.02 24.58
N ASP A 19 -10.02 4.79 23.35
CA ASP A 19 -10.70 4.06 22.26
C ASP A 19 -12.14 4.50 21.95
N SER A 20 -12.51 5.73 22.33
CA SER A 20 -13.83 6.31 22.13
C SER A 20 -13.97 6.93 20.74
N TYR A 21 -13.73 6.12 19.69
CA TYR A 21 -13.62 6.58 18.30
C TYR A 21 -14.85 7.37 17.82
N LYS A 22 -16.07 6.90 18.12
CA LYS A 22 -17.31 7.60 17.72
C LYS A 22 -17.45 8.98 18.37
N ALA A 23 -17.07 9.11 19.65
CA ALA A 23 -17.08 10.39 20.34
C ALA A 23 -16.00 11.32 19.77
N ALA A 24 -14.78 10.82 19.55
CA ALA A 24 -13.71 11.58 18.91
C ALA A 24 -14.11 12.08 17.51
N GLN A 25 -14.73 11.22 16.70
CA GLN A 25 -15.29 11.55 15.39
C GLN A 25 -16.35 12.66 15.45
N THR A 26 -17.25 12.60 16.44
CA THR A 26 -18.29 13.61 16.64
C THR A 26 -17.67 14.98 16.96
N GLU A 27 -16.67 15.00 17.85
CA GLU A 27 -15.96 16.24 18.19
C GLU A 27 -15.11 16.78 17.04
N LEU A 28 -14.47 15.90 16.27
CA LEU A 28 -13.79 16.28 15.04
C LEU A 28 -14.75 16.88 14.01
N GLN A 29 -15.95 16.33 13.81
CA GLN A 29 -16.92 16.94 12.90
C GLN A 29 -17.31 18.36 13.33
N ARG A 30 -17.49 18.59 14.63
CA ARG A 30 -17.77 19.94 15.15
C ARG A 30 -16.59 20.88 14.92
N LEU A 31 -15.37 20.42 15.19
CA LEU A 31 -14.14 21.17 14.99
C LEU A 31 -13.92 21.54 13.52
N LEU A 32 -14.10 20.58 12.61
CA LEU A 32 -13.85 20.75 11.17
C LEU A 32 -14.88 21.62 10.45
N LYS A 33 -16.01 21.94 11.08
CA LYS A 33 -16.93 22.99 10.60
C LYS A 33 -16.36 24.40 10.80
N LYS A 34 -15.40 24.56 11.72
CA LYS A 34 -14.69 25.82 11.93
C LYS A 34 -13.60 25.96 10.87
N LYS A 35 -13.34 27.18 10.40
CA LYS A 35 -12.18 27.47 9.55
C LYS A 35 -10.91 27.39 10.39
N LEU A 36 -10.22 26.25 10.33
CA LEU A 36 -8.95 26.07 11.03
C LEU A 36 -7.85 26.90 10.38
N PRO A 37 -6.97 27.54 11.17
CA PRO A 37 -5.79 28.21 10.64
C PRO A 37 -4.74 27.16 10.21
N ARG A 38 -3.79 27.55 9.35
CA ARG A 38 -2.86 26.61 8.70
C ARG A 38 -2.05 25.81 9.71
N GLU A 39 -1.54 26.48 10.74
CA GLU A 39 -0.74 25.90 11.83
C GLU A 39 -1.49 24.81 12.63
N ALA A 40 -2.83 24.76 12.53
CA ALA A 40 -3.65 23.75 13.18
C ALA A 40 -3.98 22.54 12.26
N LEU A 41 -3.75 22.65 10.95
CA LEU A 41 -4.20 21.64 9.97
C LEU A 41 -3.48 20.30 10.14
N ALA A 42 -2.16 20.29 10.34
CA ALA A 42 -1.39 19.05 10.50
C ALA A 42 -1.80 18.29 11.77
N THR A 43 -1.98 19.00 12.88
CA THR A 43 -2.50 18.41 14.14
C THR A 43 -3.91 17.87 13.97
N ALA A 44 -4.81 18.62 13.31
CA ALA A 44 -6.15 18.15 13.01
C ALA A 44 -6.13 16.90 12.12
N ALA A 45 -5.31 16.88 11.06
CA ALA A 45 -5.17 15.74 10.16
C ALA A 45 -4.66 14.49 10.89
N ASN A 46 -3.70 14.63 11.81
CA ASN A 46 -3.23 13.53 12.66
C ASN A 46 -4.40 12.91 13.48
N LEU A 47 -5.19 13.75 14.15
CA LEU A 47 -6.34 13.30 14.95
C LEU A 47 -7.42 12.67 14.08
N VAL A 48 -7.75 13.27 12.94
CA VAL A 48 -8.72 12.75 11.96
C VAL A 48 -8.30 11.38 11.44
N ARG A 49 -7.02 11.19 11.11
CA ARG A 49 -6.48 9.91 10.68
C ARG A 49 -6.59 8.85 11.78
N ARG A 50 -6.22 9.19 13.02
CA ARG A 50 -6.33 8.29 14.19
C ARG A 50 -7.78 7.96 14.54
N ALA A 51 -8.71 8.87 14.26
CA ALA A 51 -10.15 8.66 14.36
C ALA A 51 -10.73 7.82 13.19
N ARG A 52 -9.90 7.12 12.42
CA ARG A 52 -10.30 6.25 11.30
C ARG A 52 -10.98 6.99 10.13
N TRP A 53 -10.64 8.27 9.88
CA TRP A 53 -11.05 9.04 8.68
C TRP A 53 -9.87 9.53 7.83
N PRO A 54 -8.99 8.63 7.36
CA PRO A 54 -7.75 9.04 6.69
C PRO A 54 -7.97 9.84 5.39
N GLU A 55 -9.07 9.61 4.65
CA GLU A 55 -9.43 10.39 3.45
C GLU A 55 -9.65 11.86 3.78
N LYS A 56 -10.29 12.14 4.92
CA LYS A 56 -10.53 13.51 5.39
C LYS A 56 -9.22 14.18 5.82
N ALA A 57 -8.29 13.42 6.40
CA ALA A 57 -6.95 13.91 6.73
C ALA A 57 -6.15 14.29 5.47
N VAL A 58 -6.21 13.46 4.42
CA VAL A 58 -5.63 13.81 3.10
C VAL A 58 -6.30 15.05 2.53
N GLN A 59 -7.64 15.16 2.58
CA GLN A 59 -8.37 16.35 2.13
C GLN A 59 -7.91 17.64 2.82
N LEU A 60 -7.68 17.59 4.13
CA LEU A 60 -7.26 18.76 4.92
C LEU A 60 -5.88 19.31 4.49
N LEU A 61 -4.94 18.41 4.19
CA LEU A 61 -3.56 18.78 3.90
C LEU A 61 -3.24 18.86 2.40
N HIS A 62 -4.10 18.34 1.52
CA HIS A 62 -3.86 18.30 0.08
C HIS A 62 -3.54 19.68 -0.51
N GLY A 63 -4.36 20.69 -0.22
CA GLY A 63 -4.14 22.06 -0.73
C GLY A 63 -2.87 22.74 -0.22
N VAL A 64 -2.28 22.22 0.86
CA VAL A 64 -1.04 22.73 1.45
C VAL A 64 0.18 22.01 0.87
N VAL A 65 0.13 20.68 0.78
CA VAL A 65 1.25 19.86 0.28
C VAL A 65 1.32 19.81 -1.25
N ARG A 66 0.17 19.86 -1.92
CA ARG A 66 0.03 19.85 -3.39
C ARG A 66 -0.75 21.08 -3.86
N PRO A 67 -0.22 22.31 -3.67
CA PRO A 67 -0.93 23.51 -4.06
C PRO A 67 -1.01 23.60 -5.59
N GLU A 68 -2.22 23.55 -6.16
CA GLU A 68 -2.38 23.60 -7.62
C GLU A 68 -2.17 25.03 -8.16
N ARG A 69 -2.69 26.07 -7.47
CA ARG A 69 -2.56 27.50 -7.81
C ARG A 69 -2.81 28.39 -6.58
N GLY A 70 -2.40 29.66 -6.66
CA GLY A 70 -2.81 30.72 -5.71
C GLY A 70 -1.84 30.96 -4.55
N ARG A 71 -2.33 31.63 -3.48
CA ARG A 71 -1.51 32.08 -2.34
C ARG A 71 -0.77 30.94 -1.64
N LEU A 72 -1.38 29.77 -1.50
CA LEU A 72 -0.76 28.60 -0.86
C LEU A 72 0.44 28.08 -1.64
N ALA A 73 0.45 28.21 -2.97
CA ALA A 73 1.60 27.81 -3.79
C ALA A 73 2.87 28.63 -3.48
N ARG A 74 2.74 29.80 -2.84
CA ARG A 74 3.88 30.64 -2.44
C ARG A 74 4.48 30.25 -1.09
N MET A 75 3.82 29.40 -0.32
CA MET A 75 4.26 29.00 1.01
C MET A 75 4.41 27.48 1.04
N PRO A 76 5.62 26.94 0.85
CA PRO A 76 5.83 25.50 0.78
C PRO A 76 5.33 24.82 2.06
N ALA A 77 4.88 23.57 1.93
CA ALA A 77 4.53 22.77 3.09
C ALA A 77 5.76 22.50 3.96
N ASP A 78 5.60 22.64 5.27
CA ASP A 78 6.65 22.30 6.22
C ASP A 78 6.79 20.77 6.41
N ASP A 79 7.84 20.33 7.10
CA ASP A 79 8.11 18.91 7.33
C ASP A 79 6.98 18.22 8.12
N PHE A 80 6.28 18.94 9.02
CA PHE A 80 5.20 18.37 9.83
C PHE A 80 3.93 18.15 9.00
N GLU A 81 3.56 19.13 8.17
CA GLU A 81 2.47 19.04 7.20
C GLU A 81 2.70 17.88 6.22
N LYS A 82 3.92 17.76 5.66
CA LYS A 82 4.27 16.66 4.75
C LYS A 82 4.23 15.29 5.45
N ALA A 83 4.75 15.20 6.67
CA ALA A 83 4.78 13.94 7.42
C ALA A 83 3.36 13.42 7.72
N GLU A 84 2.45 14.28 8.19
CA GLU A 84 1.08 13.87 8.48
C GLU A 84 0.27 13.60 7.20
N PHE A 85 0.56 14.29 6.09
CA PHE A 85 -0.01 13.99 4.78
C PHE A 85 0.44 12.61 4.28
N GLY A 86 1.74 12.31 4.31
CA GLY A 86 2.30 11.01 3.95
C GLY A 86 1.73 9.85 4.80
N ALA A 87 1.61 10.05 6.11
CA ALA A 87 0.97 9.08 7.00
C ALA A 87 -0.50 8.83 6.65
N SER A 88 -1.21 9.86 6.16
CA SER A 88 -2.61 9.78 5.73
C SER A 88 -2.77 9.09 4.38
N LEU A 89 -1.87 9.36 3.42
CA LEU A 89 -1.78 8.65 2.13
C LEU A 89 -1.56 7.14 2.34
N ARG A 90 -0.62 6.78 3.22
CA ARG A 90 -0.40 5.38 3.62
C ARG A 90 -1.68 4.75 4.16
N ALA A 91 -2.40 5.47 5.01
CA ALA A 91 -3.63 4.99 5.64
C ALA A 91 -4.79 4.79 4.66
N ILE A 92 -4.80 5.43 3.47
CA ILE A 92 -5.78 5.18 2.40
C ILE A 92 -5.28 4.22 1.30
N GLY A 93 -4.03 3.75 1.39
CA GLY A 93 -3.43 2.82 0.43
C GLY A 93 -2.69 3.47 -0.75
N ALA A 94 -2.51 4.79 -0.77
CA ALA A 94 -1.65 5.48 -1.73
C ALA A 94 -0.17 5.38 -1.31
N LEU A 95 0.36 4.16 -1.34
CA LEU A 95 1.65 3.82 -0.71
C LEU A 95 2.86 4.37 -1.48
N ASN A 96 2.83 4.43 -2.80
CA ASN A 96 3.95 5.02 -3.56
C ASN A 96 4.03 6.53 -3.32
N GLU A 97 2.90 7.23 -3.36
CA GLU A 97 2.91 8.67 -3.06
C GLU A 97 3.31 8.95 -1.60
N ALA A 98 2.83 8.14 -0.64
CA ALA A 98 3.24 8.26 0.75
C ALA A 98 4.76 8.14 0.92
N VAL A 99 5.39 7.15 0.27
CA VAL A 99 6.84 6.95 0.29
C VAL A 99 7.56 8.14 -0.32
N GLU A 100 7.10 8.66 -1.46
CA GLU A 100 7.70 9.82 -2.13
C GLU A 100 7.68 11.05 -1.22
N VAL A 101 6.51 11.41 -0.67
CA VAL A 101 6.37 12.58 0.20
C VAL A 101 7.23 12.46 1.47
N LEU A 102 7.27 11.28 2.09
CA LEU A 102 8.03 11.06 3.32
C LEU A 102 9.55 11.01 3.08
N ALA A 103 9.99 10.64 1.88
CA ALA A 103 11.40 10.62 1.50
C ALA A 103 11.96 12.04 1.24
N GLU A 104 11.11 13.03 0.96
CA GLU A 104 11.54 14.43 0.80
C GLU A 104 11.98 15.09 2.12
N ILE A 105 11.62 14.52 3.27
CA ILE A 105 11.85 15.10 4.59
C ILE A 105 13.19 14.61 5.15
N SER A 106 13.98 15.51 5.74
CA SER A 106 15.19 15.11 6.46
C SER A 106 14.83 14.36 7.75
N HIS A 107 15.08 13.04 7.80
CA HIS A 107 14.76 12.22 8.97
C HIS A 107 15.64 12.54 10.19
N ALA A 108 16.83 13.10 9.99
CA ALA A 108 17.64 13.64 11.08
C ALA A 108 16.97 14.87 11.72
N ARG A 109 16.36 15.75 10.92
CA ARG A 109 15.66 16.94 11.43
C ARG A 109 14.26 16.63 11.97
N PHE A 110 13.55 15.70 11.34
CA PHE A 110 12.17 15.33 11.67
C PHE A 110 11.99 13.80 11.70
N PRO A 111 12.43 13.13 12.78
CA PRO A 111 12.49 11.65 12.87
C PRO A 111 11.17 10.94 12.66
N ARG A 112 10.06 11.55 13.07
CA ARG A 112 8.71 11.03 12.85
C ARG A 112 8.45 10.68 11.38
N ALA A 113 8.93 11.47 10.43
CA ALA A 113 8.77 11.16 9.01
C ALA A 113 9.51 9.88 8.62
N GLY A 114 10.71 9.65 9.16
CA GLY A 114 11.46 8.41 8.95
C GLY A 114 10.73 7.21 9.55
N VAL A 115 10.14 7.34 10.74
CA VAL A 115 9.30 6.28 11.32
C VAL A 115 8.10 5.97 10.42
N TYR A 116 7.38 6.98 9.93
CA TYR A 116 6.27 6.77 8.99
C TYR A 116 6.69 6.14 7.67
N LEU A 117 7.87 6.51 7.15
CA LEU A 117 8.42 5.92 5.92
C LEU A 117 8.78 4.44 6.13
N GLY A 118 9.43 4.10 7.24
CA GLY A 118 9.71 2.71 7.61
C GLY A 118 8.43 1.87 7.71
N ILE A 119 7.38 2.41 8.33
CA ILE A 119 6.06 1.74 8.38
C ILE A 119 5.48 1.55 6.97
N ALA A 120 5.59 2.55 6.08
CA ALA A 120 5.11 2.43 4.71
C ALA A 120 5.84 1.32 3.94
N HIS A 121 7.15 1.18 4.13
CA HIS A 121 7.93 0.05 3.57
C HIS A 121 7.48 -1.30 4.12
N ILE A 122 7.26 -1.41 5.45
CA ILE A 122 6.78 -2.66 6.07
C ILE A 122 5.40 -3.05 5.54
N VAL A 123 4.47 -2.09 5.37
CA VAL A 123 3.14 -2.34 4.77
C VAL A 123 3.25 -2.84 3.32
N ARG A 124 4.28 -2.40 2.59
CA ARG A 124 4.61 -2.89 1.23
C ARG A 124 5.35 -4.23 1.23
N TRP A 125 5.56 -4.84 2.39
CA TRP A 125 6.41 -6.02 2.59
C TRP A 125 7.88 -5.81 2.22
N ASP A 126 8.35 -4.57 2.21
CA ASP A 126 9.73 -4.20 1.87
C ASP A 126 10.53 -3.92 3.16
N ALA A 127 10.69 -4.95 3.99
CA ALA A 127 11.36 -4.81 5.28
C ALA A 127 12.81 -4.34 5.15
N GLU A 128 13.48 -4.73 4.05
CA GLU A 128 14.86 -4.34 3.76
C GLU A 128 15.02 -2.83 3.57
N ALA A 129 14.12 -2.19 2.79
CA ALA A 129 14.15 -0.74 2.64
C ALA A 129 13.76 0.00 3.93
N ALA A 130 12.99 -0.63 4.82
CA ALA A 130 12.58 -0.03 6.09
C ALA A 130 13.76 0.13 7.08
N LEU A 131 14.70 -0.83 7.12
CA LEU A 131 15.81 -0.87 8.08
C LEU A 131 16.64 0.42 8.11
N PRO A 132 17.30 0.86 7.01
CA PRO A 132 18.17 2.04 7.04
C PRO A 132 17.40 3.35 7.30
N VAL A 133 16.10 3.37 7.01
CA VAL A 133 15.25 4.53 7.30
C VAL A 133 14.96 4.61 8.81
N LEU A 134 14.57 3.49 9.42
CA LEU A 134 14.23 3.42 10.84
C LEU A 134 15.47 3.67 11.71
N GLU A 135 16.61 3.08 11.36
CA GLU A 135 17.87 3.30 12.08
C GLU A 135 18.29 4.78 12.08
N ARG A 136 18.23 5.45 10.92
CA ARG A 136 18.54 6.88 10.83
C ARG A 136 17.57 7.76 11.62
N ALA A 137 16.27 7.42 11.62
CA ALA A 137 15.28 8.13 12.41
C ALA A 137 15.56 7.98 13.91
N LEU A 138 15.88 6.76 14.36
CA LEU A 138 16.15 6.45 15.77
C LEU A 138 17.49 7.00 16.26
N ALA A 139 18.48 7.19 15.38
CA ALA A 139 19.76 7.82 15.70
C ALA A 139 19.66 9.34 15.93
N SER A 140 18.53 9.97 15.60
CA SER A 140 18.36 11.42 15.78
C SER A 140 18.04 11.78 17.22
N SER A 141 18.80 12.74 17.78
CA SER A 141 18.52 13.34 19.09
C SER A 141 17.21 14.15 19.14
N LYS A 142 16.56 14.39 17.99
CA LYS A 142 15.27 15.10 17.91
C LYS A 142 14.07 14.16 18.02
N ALA A 143 14.27 12.85 18.08
CA ALA A 143 13.18 11.89 18.18
C ALA A 143 12.52 12.03 19.56
N ARG A 144 11.21 12.27 19.58
CA ARG A 144 10.44 12.28 20.83
C ARG A 144 10.32 10.86 21.37
N GLN A 145 10.12 10.70 22.67
CA GLN A 145 10.00 9.39 23.31
C GLN A 145 9.00 8.46 22.59
N PHE A 146 7.80 8.95 22.27
CA PHE A 146 6.80 8.15 21.53
C PHE A 146 7.31 7.72 20.14
N GLU A 147 7.98 8.60 19.40
CA GLU A 147 8.52 8.31 18.07
C GLU A 147 9.65 7.28 18.16
N HIS A 148 10.49 7.40 19.19
CA HIS A 148 11.57 6.46 19.48
C HIS A 148 11.00 5.07 19.81
N THR A 149 10.06 4.96 20.75
CA THR A 149 9.45 3.68 21.11
C THR A 149 8.72 3.05 19.91
N LEU A 150 7.91 3.84 19.18
CA LEU A 150 7.21 3.37 17.99
C LEU A 150 8.19 2.91 16.88
N GLY A 151 9.22 3.71 16.61
CA GLY A 151 10.23 3.40 15.61
C GLY A 151 10.97 2.11 15.95
N ARG A 152 11.26 1.86 17.23
CA ARG A 152 11.88 0.62 17.70
C ARG A 152 10.99 -0.61 17.51
N VAL A 153 9.68 -0.52 17.74
CA VAL A 153 8.75 -1.62 17.41
C VAL A 153 8.89 -2.01 15.95
N TYR A 154 8.80 -1.04 15.05
CA TYR A 154 8.86 -1.31 13.62
C TYR A 154 10.25 -1.72 13.15
N LEU A 155 11.33 -1.29 13.82
CA LEU A 155 12.67 -1.81 13.59
C LEU A 155 12.74 -3.29 13.95
N GLY A 156 12.23 -3.69 15.12
CA GLY A 156 12.16 -5.09 15.53
C GLY A 156 11.33 -5.97 14.57
N ILE A 157 10.20 -5.44 14.08
CA ILE A 157 9.38 -6.10 13.05
C ILE A 157 10.17 -6.27 11.75
N ALA A 158 10.82 -5.22 11.25
CA ALA A 158 11.62 -5.29 10.02
C ALA A 158 12.78 -6.27 10.17
N LEU A 159 13.54 -6.20 11.26
CA LEU A 159 14.64 -7.13 11.55
C LEU A 159 14.15 -8.58 11.57
N SER A 160 13.01 -8.86 12.21
CA SER A 160 12.38 -10.19 12.22
C SER A 160 12.03 -10.67 10.81
N TYR A 161 11.41 -9.82 9.98
CA TYR A 161 11.03 -10.19 8.63
C TYR A 161 12.20 -10.49 7.69
N THR A 162 13.35 -9.82 7.87
CA THR A 162 14.55 -10.14 7.08
C THR A 162 15.17 -11.49 7.47
N GLY A 163 14.94 -11.94 8.71
CA GLY A 163 15.53 -13.16 9.26
C GLY A 163 17.04 -13.13 9.48
N ARG A 164 17.72 -12.00 9.19
CA ARG A 164 19.18 -11.87 9.29
C ARG A 164 19.67 -11.38 10.65
N HIS A 165 18.79 -10.75 11.43
CA HIS A 165 19.13 -10.09 12.68
C HIS A 165 18.17 -10.47 13.81
N MET A 166 17.90 -11.77 13.95
CA MET A 166 16.88 -12.26 14.89
C MET A 166 17.17 -11.86 16.35
N GLN A 167 18.41 -12.02 16.82
CA GLN A 167 18.76 -11.63 18.19
C GLN A 167 18.53 -10.14 18.45
N ARG A 168 19.02 -9.27 17.55
CA ARG A 168 18.80 -7.82 17.64
C ARG A 168 17.30 -7.46 17.60
N ALA A 169 16.50 -8.20 16.82
CA ALA A 169 15.05 -7.99 16.78
C ALA A 169 14.41 -8.25 18.17
N GLU A 170 14.79 -9.35 18.82
CA GLU A 170 14.35 -9.70 20.17
C GLU A 170 14.75 -8.61 21.18
N GLU A 171 16.03 -8.25 21.24
CA GLU A 171 16.58 -7.23 22.13
C GLU A 171 15.80 -5.91 22.00
N VAL A 172 15.62 -5.45 20.76
CA VAL A 172 14.91 -4.20 20.47
C VAL A 172 13.46 -4.23 20.95
N LEU A 173 12.76 -5.34 20.74
CA LEU A 173 11.34 -5.49 21.10
C LEU A 173 11.15 -5.66 22.61
N VAL A 174 12.05 -6.36 23.30
CA VAL A 174 12.03 -6.49 24.77
C VAL A 174 12.27 -5.13 25.44
N GLU A 175 13.22 -4.35 24.93
CA GLU A 175 13.44 -2.97 25.41
C GLU A 175 12.18 -2.10 25.22
N VAL A 176 11.46 -2.26 24.11
CA VAL A 176 10.19 -1.54 23.93
C VAL A 176 9.15 -1.95 24.96
N LEU A 177 9.01 -3.24 25.27
CA LEU A 177 8.06 -3.67 26.30
C LEU A 177 8.36 -3.03 27.66
N ALA A 178 9.63 -2.99 28.05
CA ALA A 178 10.04 -2.32 29.29
C ALA A 178 9.77 -0.81 29.27
N ALA A 179 9.88 -0.16 28.11
CA ALA A 179 9.65 1.28 27.97
C ALA A 179 8.17 1.69 27.80
N SER A 180 7.25 0.74 27.59
CA SER A 180 5.85 0.99 27.22
C SER A 180 4.82 0.55 28.27
N GLU A 181 5.16 0.69 29.55
CA GLU A 181 4.29 0.29 30.66
C GLU A 181 3.07 1.21 30.86
N ASN A 182 3.14 2.46 30.39
CA ASN A 182 2.04 3.41 30.58
C ASN A 182 0.88 3.19 29.60
N GLU A 183 -0.32 3.62 30.01
CA GLU A 183 -1.55 3.45 29.22
C GLU A 183 -1.49 4.18 27.88
N GLU A 184 -0.80 5.33 27.81
CA GLU A 184 -0.64 6.10 26.56
C GLU A 184 0.14 5.34 25.48
N GLN A 185 0.99 4.38 25.87
CA GLN A 185 1.77 3.54 24.97
C GLN A 185 1.21 2.12 24.82
N ARG A 186 -0.01 1.86 25.29
CA ARG A 186 -0.63 0.55 25.22
C ARG A 186 -0.61 -0.08 23.83
N LEU A 187 -0.96 0.69 22.78
CA LEU A 187 -0.93 0.19 21.40
C LEU A 187 0.49 -0.18 20.93
N VAL A 188 1.50 0.53 21.42
CA VAL A 188 2.92 0.25 21.11
C VAL A 188 3.35 -1.05 21.81
N ARG A 189 2.96 -1.22 23.07
CA ARG A 189 3.17 -2.44 23.84
C ARG A 189 2.50 -3.65 23.19
N GLN A 190 1.24 -3.50 22.77
CA GLN A 190 0.50 -4.55 22.04
C GLN A 190 1.24 -4.96 20.76
N ALA A 191 1.69 -4.00 19.95
CA ALA A 191 2.45 -4.28 18.74
C ALA A 191 3.79 -4.98 19.01
N ALA A 192 4.49 -4.62 20.09
CA ALA A 192 5.73 -5.27 20.50
C ALA A 192 5.51 -6.72 20.98
N LEU A 193 4.47 -6.96 21.79
CA LEU A 193 4.08 -8.31 22.22
C LEU A 193 3.71 -9.21 21.03
N GLU A 194 2.96 -8.66 20.07
CA GLU A 194 2.61 -9.37 18.85
C GLU A 194 3.87 -9.72 18.01
N ALA A 195 4.77 -8.75 17.85
CA ALA A 195 6.01 -8.95 17.11
C ALA A 195 6.91 -10.02 17.77
N LEU A 196 7.02 -10.03 19.10
CA LEU A 196 7.75 -11.06 19.84
C LEU A 196 7.10 -12.45 19.71
N ALA A 197 5.77 -12.53 19.77
CA ALA A 197 5.06 -13.78 19.56
C ALA A 197 5.31 -14.35 18.16
N MET A 198 5.21 -13.52 17.11
CA MET A 198 5.56 -13.89 15.74
C MET A 198 7.01 -14.36 15.65
N HIS A 199 7.93 -13.57 16.20
CA HIS A 199 9.36 -13.82 16.21
C HIS A 199 9.71 -15.19 16.82
N PHE A 200 9.21 -15.49 18.02
CA PHE A 200 9.46 -16.80 18.65
C PHE A 200 8.73 -17.96 17.98
N THR A 201 7.61 -17.69 17.32
CA THR A 201 6.94 -18.72 16.50
C THR A 201 7.82 -19.11 15.32
N GLU A 202 8.45 -18.14 14.64
CA GLU A 202 9.37 -18.41 13.53
C GLU A 202 10.64 -19.13 13.97
N GLN A 203 11.13 -18.85 15.19
CA GLN A 203 12.24 -19.58 15.81
C GLN A 203 11.86 -20.96 16.39
N ARG A 204 10.58 -21.37 16.31
CA ARG A 204 10.04 -22.60 16.95
C ARG A 204 10.14 -22.61 18.48
N ALA A 205 10.32 -21.46 19.13
CA ALA A 205 10.34 -21.29 20.58
C ALA A 205 8.91 -21.09 21.15
N TYR A 206 8.04 -22.08 20.93
CA TYR A 206 6.59 -21.93 21.13
C TYR A 206 6.17 -21.59 22.57
N ALA A 207 6.91 -22.06 23.58
CA ALA A 207 6.63 -21.72 24.98
C ALA A 207 6.77 -20.21 25.22
N ARG A 208 7.84 -19.59 24.68
CA ARG A 208 8.06 -18.14 24.76
C ARG A 208 6.99 -17.39 23.97
N ALA A 209 6.70 -17.84 22.74
CA ALA A 209 5.64 -17.24 21.92
C ALA A 209 4.29 -17.21 22.66
N ASN A 210 3.88 -18.35 23.25
CA ASN A 210 2.65 -18.43 24.04
C ASN A 210 2.67 -17.54 25.29
N GLY A 211 3.83 -17.38 25.94
CA GLY A 211 4.01 -16.43 27.03
C GLY A 211 3.64 -15.00 26.64
N TYR A 212 4.14 -14.53 25.48
CA TYR A 212 3.79 -13.19 24.96
C TYR A 212 2.34 -13.11 24.48
N LEU A 213 1.79 -14.15 23.85
CA LEU A 213 0.37 -14.19 23.45
C LEU A 213 -0.59 -14.12 24.63
N ASN A 214 -0.25 -14.74 25.76
CA ASN A 214 -1.04 -14.65 26.99
C ASN A 214 -0.98 -13.25 27.61
N GLN A 215 0.17 -12.57 27.54
CA GLN A 215 0.27 -11.16 27.95
C GLN A 215 -0.56 -10.27 27.03
N LEU A 216 -0.49 -10.51 25.71
CA LEU A 216 -1.25 -9.80 24.70
C LEU A 216 -2.76 -9.94 24.97
N GLU A 217 -3.27 -11.16 25.14
CA GLU A 217 -4.69 -11.43 25.44
C GLU A 217 -5.20 -10.69 26.69
N LYS A 218 -4.41 -10.62 27.77
CA LYS A 218 -4.75 -9.89 28.99
C LYS A 218 -4.93 -8.38 28.76
N LEU A 219 -4.22 -7.80 27.80
CA LEU A 219 -4.39 -6.37 27.46
C LEU A 219 -5.70 -6.14 26.70
N SER A 220 -6.13 -7.09 25.86
CA SER A 220 -7.29 -6.91 24.97
C SER A 220 -8.65 -7.14 25.60
N THR A 221 -8.72 -7.82 26.74
CA THR A 221 -10.00 -7.98 27.46
C THR A 221 -10.63 -6.65 27.87
N SER A 222 -9.89 -5.53 27.79
CA SER A 222 -10.39 -4.18 28.06
C SER A 222 -10.99 -3.46 26.85
N ASP A 223 -10.65 -3.84 25.61
CA ASP A 223 -10.84 -2.99 24.43
C ASP A 223 -12.03 -3.35 23.55
N GLY A 224 -12.53 -4.59 23.67
CA GLY A 224 -13.64 -5.07 22.84
C GLY A 224 -13.35 -5.07 21.33
N ASP A 225 -12.11 -4.82 20.86
CA ASP A 225 -11.76 -4.90 19.45
C ASP A 225 -11.65 -6.39 19.04
N PRO A 226 -12.60 -6.91 18.24
CA PRO A 226 -12.61 -8.32 17.86
C PRO A 226 -11.37 -8.72 17.06
N VAL A 227 -10.69 -7.78 16.39
CA VAL A 227 -9.50 -8.09 15.58
C VAL A 227 -8.36 -8.61 16.45
N PHE A 228 -8.26 -8.13 17.68
CA PHE A 228 -7.17 -8.51 18.56
C PHE A 228 -7.25 -9.97 19.00
N HIS A 229 -8.43 -10.43 19.40
CA HIS A 229 -8.65 -11.83 19.74
C HIS A 229 -8.31 -12.76 18.55
N LEU A 230 -8.62 -12.30 17.33
CA LEU A 230 -8.25 -13.03 16.12
C LEU A 230 -6.73 -13.10 15.90
N LEU A 231 -5.98 -12.05 16.24
CA LEU A 231 -4.51 -12.06 16.16
C LEU A 231 -3.89 -13.06 17.13
N VAL A 232 -4.35 -13.07 18.39
CA VAL A 232 -3.89 -14.04 19.39
C VAL A 232 -4.18 -15.46 18.93
N GLU A 233 -5.41 -15.72 18.48
CA GLU A 233 -5.84 -17.03 18.01
C GLU A 233 -5.11 -17.46 16.73
N GLN A 234 -4.82 -16.53 15.81
CA GLN A 234 -4.00 -16.79 14.63
C GLN A 234 -2.65 -17.38 15.03
N TRP A 235 -1.91 -16.68 15.89
CA TRP A 235 -0.57 -17.10 16.27
C TRP A 235 -0.55 -18.38 17.12
N ARG A 236 -1.56 -18.60 17.97
CA ARG A 236 -1.76 -19.90 18.65
C ARG A 236 -1.95 -21.03 17.65
N CYS A 237 -2.76 -20.82 16.61
CA CYS A 237 -2.94 -21.80 15.56
C CYS A 237 -1.67 -22.04 14.76
N VAL A 238 -0.92 -21.00 14.40
CA VAL A 238 0.36 -21.13 13.67
C VAL A 238 1.38 -21.92 14.48
N ALA A 239 1.55 -21.61 15.77
CA ALA A 239 2.42 -22.38 16.66
C ALA A 239 1.97 -23.84 16.79
N GLY A 240 0.66 -24.07 16.89
CA GLY A 240 0.06 -25.41 16.89
C GLY A 240 0.38 -26.22 15.63
N LEU A 241 0.20 -25.63 14.45
CA LEU A 241 0.53 -26.27 13.16
C LEU A 241 2.03 -26.50 13.00
N ALA A 242 2.86 -25.60 13.51
CA ALA A 242 4.31 -25.76 13.45
C ALA A 242 4.81 -26.88 14.38
N LYS A 243 4.06 -27.22 15.45
CA LYS A 243 4.31 -28.38 16.31
C LYS A 243 3.73 -29.68 15.73
N ASN A 244 2.53 -29.62 15.15
CA ASN A 244 1.87 -30.76 14.51
C ASN A 244 1.12 -30.30 13.24
N SER A 245 1.77 -30.47 12.09
CA SER A 245 1.22 -30.02 10.80
C SER A 245 -0.05 -30.75 10.37
N GLY A 246 -0.28 -31.97 10.89
CA GLY A 246 -1.42 -32.80 10.56
C GLY A 246 -2.71 -32.45 11.30
N ASP A 247 -2.65 -31.62 12.35
CA ASP A 247 -3.79 -31.37 13.24
C ASP A 247 -4.98 -30.70 12.51
N ALA A 248 -6.02 -31.50 12.25
CA ALA A 248 -7.23 -31.04 11.55
C ALA A 248 -8.04 -30.02 12.36
N ASN A 249 -8.02 -30.11 13.70
CA ASN A 249 -8.74 -29.17 14.56
C ASN A 249 -8.08 -27.80 14.54
N VAL A 250 -6.75 -27.75 14.64
CA VAL A 250 -6.00 -26.48 14.54
C VAL A 250 -6.18 -25.85 13.15
N ARG A 251 -6.13 -26.65 12.07
CA ARG A 251 -6.42 -26.17 10.71
C ARG A 251 -7.81 -25.57 10.58
N ARG A 252 -8.84 -26.24 11.10
CA ARG A 252 -10.22 -25.74 11.11
C ARG A 252 -10.35 -24.43 11.88
N ARG A 253 -9.67 -24.31 13.03
CA ARG A 253 -9.63 -23.06 13.82
C ARG A 253 -8.95 -21.93 13.03
N LEU A 254 -7.79 -22.18 12.43
CA LEU A 254 -7.10 -21.18 11.60
C LEU A 254 -7.98 -20.73 10.41
N GLY A 255 -8.73 -21.65 9.80
CA GLY A 255 -9.71 -21.33 8.76
C GLY A 255 -10.80 -20.38 9.24
N LYS A 256 -11.37 -20.61 10.44
CA LYS A 256 -12.34 -19.70 11.05
C LYS A 256 -11.75 -18.31 11.34
N VAL A 257 -10.51 -18.26 11.83
CA VAL A 257 -9.78 -16.99 12.06
C VAL A 257 -9.59 -16.24 10.75
N ARG A 258 -9.17 -16.94 9.69
CA ARG A 258 -9.01 -16.40 8.35
C ARG A 258 -10.31 -15.78 7.83
N GLU A 259 -11.43 -16.49 7.96
CA GLU A 259 -12.76 -15.96 7.57
C GLU A 259 -13.15 -14.72 8.37
N ALA A 260 -12.88 -14.72 9.68
CA ALA A 260 -13.17 -13.59 10.56
C ALA A 260 -12.33 -12.35 10.19
N PHE A 261 -11.05 -12.53 9.85
CA PHE A 261 -10.24 -11.43 9.31
C PHE A 261 -10.78 -10.87 8.00
N CYS A 262 -11.24 -11.72 7.08
CA CYS A 262 -11.88 -11.24 5.85
C CYS A 262 -13.14 -10.41 6.14
N LYS A 263 -13.98 -10.84 7.10
CA LYS A 263 -15.16 -10.07 7.54
C LYS A 263 -14.80 -8.73 8.20
N ALA A 264 -13.66 -8.68 8.89
CA ALA A 264 -13.13 -7.47 9.52
C ALA A 264 -12.28 -6.61 8.57
N ASN A 265 -12.26 -6.89 7.26
CA ASN A 265 -11.46 -6.17 6.27
C ASN A 265 -9.94 -6.18 6.58
N GLN A 266 -9.44 -7.26 7.20
CA GLN A 266 -8.03 -7.51 7.54
C GLN A 266 -7.41 -8.52 6.58
N TRP A 267 -7.43 -8.23 5.27
CA TRP A 267 -7.04 -9.19 4.23
C TRP A 267 -5.58 -9.62 4.33
N GLU A 268 -4.67 -8.74 4.73
CA GLU A 268 -3.25 -9.06 4.92
C GLU A 268 -3.06 -10.11 6.03
N ARG A 269 -3.87 -10.06 7.10
CA ARG A 269 -3.83 -11.03 8.20
C ARG A 269 -4.40 -12.38 7.76
N ALA A 270 -5.51 -12.36 7.03
CA ALA A 270 -6.07 -13.55 6.39
C ALA A 270 -5.02 -14.21 5.45
N ARG A 271 -4.28 -13.41 4.67
CA ARG A 271 -3.19 -13.90 3.79
C ARG A 271 -2.10 -14.59 4.60
N GLY A 272 -1.77 -14.04 5.77
CA GLY A 272 -0.89 -14.69 6.74
C GLY A 272 -1.38 -16.06 7.18
N CYS A 273 -2.68 -16.22 7.48
CA CYS A 273 -3.26 -17.53 7.82
C CYS A 273 -3.06 -18.55 6.69
N ASP A 274 -3.35 -18.16 5.45
CA ASP A 274 -3.20 -19.06 4.29
C ASP A 274 -1.74 -19.41 4.03
N PHE A 275 -0.83 -18.45 4.21
CA PHE A 275 0.61 -18.66 4.10
C PHE A 275 1.13 -19.69 5.11
N TYR A 276 0.86 -19.51 6.41
CA TYR A 276 1.31 -20.45 7.43
C TYR A 276 0.63 -21.81 7.32
N SER A 277 -0.64 -21.85 6.91
CA SER A 277 -1.35 -23.11 6.58
C SER A 277 -0.69 -23.86 5.43
N ALA A 278 -0.29 -23.15 4.36
CA ALA A 278 0.42 -23.75 3.24
C ALA A 278 1.83 -24.24 3.64
N LEU A 279 2.57 -23.45 4.42
CA LEU A 279 3.89 -23.84 4.92
C LEU A 279 3.83 -25.11 5.77
N ALA A 280 2.86 -25.21 6.69
CA ALA A 280 2.72 -26.36 7.57
C ALA A 280 2.40 -27.65 6.80
N ARG A 281 1.60 -27.55 5.72
CA ARG A 281 1.18 -28.69 4.89
C ARG A 281 2.16 -29.05 3.78
N ASP A 282 3.26 -28.31 3.66
CA ASP A 282 4.16 -28.40 2.52
C ASP A 282 3.45 -28.20 1.16
N ASP A 283 2.38 -27.40 1.16
CA ASP A 283 1.47 -27.24 0.02
C ASP A 283 2.01 -26.19 -0.96
N CYS A 284 2.93 -26.63 -1.84
CA CYS A 284 3.54 -25.77 -2.85
C CYS A 284 2.53 -25.21 -3.86
N LYS A 285 1.40 -25.89 -4.08
CA LYS A 285 0.32 -25.38 -4.91
C LYS A 285 -0.33 -24.15 -4.26
N ALA A 286 -0.64 -24.22 -2.96
CA ALA A 286 -1.17 -23.08 -2.22
C ALA A 286 -0.16 -21.91 -2.12
N LEU A 287 1.13 -22.18 -1.92
CA LEU A 287 2.16 -21.13 -1.94
C LEU A 287 2.24 -20.43 -3.31
N ARG A 288 2.14 -21.20 -4.40
CA ARG A 288 2.10 -20.67 -5.76
C ARG A 288 0.85 -19.82 -6.00
N GLU A 289 -0.31 -20.29 -5.56
CA GLU A 289 -1.54 -19.51 -5.62
C GLU A 289 -1.40 -18.17 -4.89
N LEU A 290 -0.84 -18.17 -3.66
CA LEU A 290 -0.57 -16.95 -2.91
C LEU A 290 0.40 -16.00 -3.64
N TYR A 291 1.38 -16.54 -4.36
CA TYR A 291 2.36 -15.77 -5.10
C TYR A 291 1.71 -14.95 -6.21
N PHE A 292 0.86 -15.59 -7.01
CA PHE A 292 0.13 -14.90 -8.09
C PHE A 292 -1.03 -14.05 -7.57
N SER A 293 -1.52 -14.34 -6.37
CA SER A 293 -2.64 -13.63 -5.73
C SER A 293 -2.25 -12.37 -4.97
N SER A 294 -0.95 -12.07 -4.80
CA SER A 294 -0.45 -10.92 -4.03
C SER A 294 0.28 -9.95 -4.93
N SER A 295 -0.01 -8.65 -4.83
CA SER A 295 0.73 -7.61 -5.58
C SER A 295 2.07 -7.20 -4.93
N TYR A 296 2.30 -7.61 -3.68
CA TYR A 296 3.48 -7.19 -2.90
C TYR A 296 4.74 -7.96 -3.28
N VAL A 297 5.75 -7.25 -3.80
CA VAL A 297 7.03 -7.81 -4.27
C VAL A 297 7.78 -8.52 -3.15
N GLY A 298 7.90 -7.91 -1.97
CA GLY A 298 8.61 -8.54 -0.86
C GLY A 298 7.93 -9.81 -0.33
N PHE A 299 6.59 -9.85 -0.32
CA PHE A 299 5.84 -11.07 0.03
C PHE A 299 6.04 -12.17 -1.02
N ARG A 300 6.02 -11.82 -2.30
CA ARG A 300 6.36 -12.73 -3.41
C ARG A 300 7.76 -13.30 -3.25
N GLY A 301 8.74 -12.48 -2.90
CA GLY A 301 10.11 -12.92 -2.61
C GLY A 301 10.16 -13.94 -1.46
N ARG A 302 9.41 -13.69 -0.37
CA ARG A 302 9.28 -14.62 0.76
C ARG A 302 8.66 -15.97 0.34
N LEU A 303 7.60 -15.94 -0.47
CA LEU A 303 6.96 -17.15 -1.02
C LEU A 303 7.92 -17.94 -1.91
N SER A 304 8.63 -17.26 -2.82
CA SER A 304 9.64 -17.88 -3.68
C SER A 304 10.75 -18.55 -2.86
N ALA A 305 11.27 -17.88 -1.84
CA ALA A 305 12.26 -18.46 -0.95
C ALA A 305 11.72 -19.68 -0.19
N ALA A 306 10.46 -19.64 0.25
CA ALA A 306 9.82 -20.77 0.92
C ALA A 306 9.62 -21.98 -0.01
N MET A 307 9.27 -21.77 -1.28
CA MET A 307 9.16 -22.83 -2.30
C MET A 307 10.52 -23.39 -2.69
N ALA A 308 11.54 -22.53 -2.85
CA ALA A 308 12.91 -22.97 -3.17
C ALA A 308 13.49 -23.88 -2.08
N LYS A 309 13.26 -23.57 -0.80
CA LYS A 309 13.64 -24.44 0.33
C LYS A 309 12.99 -25.83 0.31
N ARG A 310 11.95 -26.03 -0.51
CA ARG A 310 11.21 -27.28 -0.69
C ARG A 310 11.53 -27.97 -2.02
N GLY A 311 12.60 -27.54 -2.70
CA GLY A 311 13.03 -28.10 -3.98
C GLY A 311 12.16 -27.70 -5.18
N GLN A 312 11.20 -26.80 -5.01
CA GLN A 312 10.44 -26.24 -6.14
C GLN A 312 11.25 -25.10 -6.76
N SER A 313 11.94 -25.39 -7.87
CA SER A 313 12.63 -24.40 -8.67
C SER A 313 11.72 -23.88 -9.80
N GLY A 314 11.71 -22.57 -9.98
CA GLY A 314 10.93 -21.91 -11.02
C GLY A 314 9.47 -21.68 -10.67
N LEU A 315 8.94 -20.56 -11.15
CA LEU A 315 7.51 -20.27 -11.18
C LEU A 315 7.01 -20.55 -12.60
N PRO A 316 5.75 -20.99 -12.77
CA PRO A 316 5.21 -21.12 -14.12
C PRO A 316 5.15 -19.73 -14.78
N ALA A 317 5.37 -19.68 -16.09
CA ALA A 317 5.27 -18.44 -16.87
C ALA A 317 3.84 -17.86 -16.85
N GLU A 318 2.84 -18.73 -16.69
CA GLU A 318 1.42 -18.41 -16.65
C GLU A 318 0.77 -19.07 -15.42
N TYR A 319 -0.10 -18.32 -14.74
CA TYR A 319 -0.98 -18.85 -13.70
C TYR A 319 -2.44 -18.62 -14.07
N ARG A 320 -3.24 -19.69 -14.07
CA ARG A 320 -4.66 -19.65 -14.37
C ARG A 320 -5.46 -19.44 -13.10
N TRP A 321 -5.88 -18.20 -12.87
CA TRP A 321 -6.72 -17.82 -11.74
C TRP A 321 -8.19 -18.05 -12.07
N ASN A 322 -8.84 -18.94 -11.31
CA ASN A 322 -10.29 -19.10 -11.34
C ASN A 322 -10.94 -17.96 -10.54
N VAL A 323 -11.60 -17.03 -11.23
CA VAL A 323 -12.21 -15.88 -10.58
C VAL A 323 -13.41 -16.36 -9.75
N PRO A 324 -13.49 -16.00 -8.44
CA PRO A 324 -14.60 -16.42 -7.60
C PRO A 324 -15.94 -15.95 -8.16
N ALA A 325 -16.88 -16.87 -8.34
CA ALA A 325 -18.24 -16.54 -8.77
C ALA A 325 -19.06 -15.91 -7.64
N GLU A 326 -19.93 -14.98 -8.00
CA GLU A 326 -20.93 -14.43 -7.08
C GLU A 326 -22.17 -15.31 -7.07
N GLY A 327 -22.52 -15.86 -5.89
CA GLY A 327 -23.67 -16.74 -5.73
C GLY A 327 -23.37 -18.19 -6.16
N SER A 328 -23.47 -19.11 -5.19
CA SER A 328 -23.20 -20.53 -5.37
C SER A 328 -24.24 -21.21 -6.27
N ARG A 329 -23.90 -21.39 -7.54
CA ARG A 329 -24.16 -22.57 -8.39
C ARG A 329 -23.72 -22.22 -9.80
N ILE A 330 -22.43 -22.38 -10.05
CA ILE A 330 -21.91 -22.30 -11.40
C ILE A 330 -22.40 -23.56 -12.13
N ALA A 331 -23.44 -23.44 -12.97
CA ALA A 331 -23.82 -24.51 -13.88
C ALA A 331 -22.62 -24.84 -14.77
N GLY A 332 -22.34 -26.14 -14.99
CA GLY A 332 -21.08 -26.69 -15.53
C GLY A 332 -20.71 -26.33 -16.98
N GLY A 333 -20.65 -25.05 -17.32
CA GLY A 333 -20.13 -24.55 -18.59
C GLY A 333 -18.61 -24.49 -18.64
N ALA A 334 -18.05 -24.56 -19.85
CA ALA A 334 -16.63 -24.37 -20.07
C ALA A 334 -16.18 -22.97 -19.60
N ALA A 335 -15.07 -22.90 -18.86
CA ALA A 335 -14.53 -21.64 -18.38
C ALA A 335 -14.05 -20.77 -19.54
N ARG A 336 -14.53 -19.52 -19.59
CA ARG A 336 -13.97 -18.54 -20.51
C ARG A 336 -12.58 -18.16 -20.02
N VAL A 337 -11.57 -18.32 -20.87
CA VAL A 337 -10.20 -17.88 -20.56
C VAL A 337 -9.98 -16.47 -21.10
N LEU A 338 -9.46 -15.58 -20.27
CA LEU A 338 -9.03 -14.25 -20.65
C LEU A 338 -7.56 -14.06 -20.30
N GLU A 339 -6.75 -13.73 -21.29
CA GLU A 339 -5.31 -13.57 -21.15
C GLU A 339 -4.93 -12.16 -20.69
N LEU A 340 -4.55 -12.05 -19.41
CA LEU A 340 -4.07 -10.81 -18.80
C LEU A 340 -2.53 -10.82 -18.84
N GLY A 341 -1.97 -10.36 -19.94
CA GLY A 341 -0.51 -10.33 -20.12
C GLY A 341 -0.03 -10.34 -21.55
N VAL A 342 -0.92 -10.51 -22.53
CA VAL A 342 -0.56 -10.40 -23.94
C VAL A 342 -0.13 -8.97 -24.29
N PRO A 343 0.89 -8.79 -25.16
CA PRO A 343 1.29 -7.48 -25.65
C PRO A 343 0.09 -6.66 -26.16
N GLY A 344 -0.03 -5.42 -25.69
CA GLY A 344 -1.13 -4.51 -26.05
C GLY A 344 -2.35 -4.54 -25.11
N PHE A 345 -2.52 -5.59 -24.31
CA PHE A 345 -3.54 -5.61 -23.26
C PHE A 345 -3.17 -4.63 -22.13
N GLY A 346 -4.14 -3.82 -21.68
CA GLY A 346 -3.88 -2.79 -20.68
C GLY A 346 -3.38 -1.47 -21.28
N SER A 347 -3.58 -1.30 -22.59
CA SER A 347 -3.41 0.00 -23.26
C SER A 347 -4.65 0.88 -23.07
N ARG A 348 -5.84 0.27 -22.96
CA ARG A 348 -7.13 0.96 -22.75
C ARG A 348 -7.52 0.98 -21.28
N MET A 349 -8.25 2.01 -20.86
CA MET A 349 -8.64 2.16 -19.45
C MET A 349 -9.45 0.97 -18.89
N PRO A 350 -10.43 0.39 -19.61
CA PRO A 350 -11.13 -0.80 -19.11
C PRO A 350 -10.22 -2.00 -18.83
N GLU A 351 -9.28 -2.26 -19.74
CA GLU A 351 -8.30 -3.34 -19.61
C GLU A 351 -7.35 -3.08 -18.44
N ARG A 352 -6.94 -1.83 -18.23
CA ARG A 352 -6.10 -1.42 -17.09
C ARG A 352 -6.79 -1.62 -15.74
N ILE A 353 -8.09 -1.31 -15.66
CA ILE A 353 -8.88 -1.58 -14.45
C ILE A 353 -8.96 -3.08 -14.20
N LEU A 354 -9.22 -3.87 -15.24
CA LEU A 354 -9.26 -5.33 -15.09
C LEU A 354 -7.91 -5.89 -14.65
N GLN A 355 -6.83 -5.37 -15.23
CA GLN A 355 -5.45 -5.72 -14.87
C GLN A 355 -5.15 -5.38 -13.39
N ALA A 356 -5.50 -4.17 -12.95
CA ALA A 356 -5.31 -3.72 -11.57
C ALA A 356 -6.12 -4.56 -10.58
N LEU A 357 -7.41 -4.81 -10.85
CA LEU A 357 -8.26 -5.64 -9.98
C LEU A 357 -7.85 -7.12 -9.93
N SER A 358 -6.98 -7.55 -10.84
CA SER A 358 -6.44 -8.91 -10.89
C SER A 358 -5.01 -9.01 -10.37
N SER A 359 -4.36 -7.90 -10.02
CA SER A 359 -2.96 -7.94 -9.54
C SER A 359 -2.85 -8.37 -8.07
N ASP A 360 -3.93 -8.27 -7.31
CA ASP A 360 -4.07 -8.81 -5.97
C ASP A 360 -5.49 -9.40 -5.87
N THR A 361 -5.57 -10.71 -5.86
CA THR A 361 -6.86 -11.43 -5.81
C THR A 361 -7.28 -11.68 -4.36
N TYR A 362 -6.38 -11.41 -3.42
CA TYR A 362 -6.57 -11.68 -2.00
C TYR A 362 -7.36 -10.57 -1.30
N LYS A 363 -7.12 -9.30 -1.67
CA LYS A 363 -7.80 -8.14 -1.11
C LYS A 363 -8.50 -7.32 -2.19
N PRO A 364 -9.62 -6.67 -1.85
CA PRO A 364 -10.20 -5.66 -2.72
C PRO A 364 -9.38 -4.35 -2.62
N PHE A 365 -9.45 -3.51 -3.63
CA PHE A 365 -8.65 -2.30 -3.76
C PHE A 365 -9.39 -1.07 -3.27
N ARG A 366 -8.71 -0.18 -2.56
CA ARG A 366 -9.26 1.14 -2.23
C ARG A 366 -9.20 2.08 -3.44
N VAL A 367 -10.01 3.13 -3.41
CA VAL A 367 -10.01 4.18 -4.45
C VAL A 367 -8.61 4.73 -4.72
N ALA A 368 -7.85 5.06 -3.65
CA ALA A 368 -6.53 5.66 -3.78
C ALA A 368 -5.48 4.67 -4.29
N GLU A 369 -5.58 3.41 -3.87
CA GLU A 369 -4.73 2.32 -4.37
C GLU A 369 -4.98 2.06 -5.87
N LEU A 370 -6.25 2.00 -6.29
CA LEU A 370 -6.59 1.92 -7.71
C LEU A 370 -6.09 3.12 -8.50
N HIS A 371 -6.19 4.33 -7.94
CA HIS A 371 -5.67 5.52 -8.60
C HIS A 371 -4.19 5.40 -8.88
N GLU A 372 -3.40 4.97 -7.90
CA GLU A 372 -1.96 4.78 -8.04
C GLU A 372 -1.60 3.77 -9.14
N LEU A 373 -2.35 2.66 -9.24
CA LEU A 373 -2.17 1.66 -10.29
C LEU A 373 -2.61 2.17 -11.69
N LEU A 374 -3.67 2.97 -11.75
CA LEU A 374 -4.27 3.45 -13.00
C LEU A 374 -3.66 4.77 -13.50
N TYR A 375 -2.93 5.50 -12.66
CA TYR A 375 -2.34 6.77 -13.01
C TYR A 375 -0.93 6.87 -12.42
N PRO A 376 0.00 5.99 -12.84
CA PRO A 376 1.35 5.98 -12.30
C PRO A 376 2.02 7.33 -12.54
N GLY A 377 2.52 7.95 -11.47
CA GLY A 377 3.13 9.27 -11.47
C GLY A 377 2.15 10.46 -11.34
N GLU A 378 0.84 10.21 -11.28
CA GLU A 378 -0.13 11.22 -10.86
C GLU A 378 -0.39 11.10 -9.35
N TYR A 379 -0.41 12.23 -8.65
CA TYR A 379 -0.74 12.30 -7.23
C TYR A 379 -2.24 12.10 -7.00
N PHE A 380 -2.60 11.50 -5.86
CA PHE A 380 -3.99 11.32 -5.47
C PHE A 380 -4.58 12.65 -4.98
N ASN A 381 -5.43 13.26 -5.81
CA ASN A 381 -6.27 14.38 -5.41
C ASN A 381 -7.58 13.88 -4.77
N PRO A 382 -7.86 14.16 -3.49
CA PRO A 382 -9.02 13.64 -2.77
C PRO A 382 -10.39 14.17 -3.28
N LEU A 383 -10.40 15.24 -4.07
CA LEU A 383 -11.63 15.82 -4.64
C LEU A 383 -11.96 15.23 -6.02
N SER A 384 -10.96 15.03 -6.87
CA SER A 384 -11.16 14.66 -8.28
C SER A 384 -10.84 13.20 -8.61
N SER A 385 -9.87 12.60 -7.90
CA SER A 385 -9.43 11.22 -8.16
C SER A 385 -10.53 10.20 -7.92
N PRO A 386 -11.32 10.26 -6.82
CA PRO A 386 -12.42 9.33 -6.61
C PRO A 386 -13.43 9.34 -7.76
N ALA A 387 -13.90 10.51 -8.17
CA ALA A 387 -14.85 10.64 -9.28
C ALA A 387 -14.29 10.05 -10.58
N ARG A 388 -13.01 10.30 -10.87
CA ARG A 388 -12.31 9.71 -12.03
C ARG A 388 -12.28 8.18 -11.94
N ILE A 389 -12.04 7.59 -10.77
CA ILE A 389 -12.05 6.14 -10.59
C ILE A 389 -13.45 5.56 -10.83
N HIS A 390 -14.49 6.10 -10.19
CA HIS A 390 -15.87 5.62 -10.38
C HIS A 390 -16.33 5.72 -11.83
N GLN A 391 -16.02 6.83 -12.53
CA GLN A 391 -16.34 6.99 -13.95
C GLN A 391 -15.68 5.93 -14.82
N ASN A 392 -14.41 5.61 -14.55
CA ASN A 392 -13.72 4.58 -15.32
C ASN A 392 -14.22 3.18 -14.97
N VAL A 393 -14.54 2.89 -13.70
CA VAL A 393 -15.18 1.63 -13.29
C VAL A 393 -16.53 1.45 -14.00
N LEU A 394 -17.35 2.50 -14.08
CA LEU A 394 -18.62 2.48 -14.79
C LEU A 394 -18.42 2.14 -16.29
N ARG A 395 -17.45 2.80 -16.93
CA ARG A 395 -17.08 2.49 -18.33
C ARG A 395 -16.59 1.06 -18.50
N THR A 396 -15.79 0.56 -17.56
CA THR A 396 -15.31 -0.83 -17.58
C THR A 396 -16.46 -1.82 -17.44
N ARG A 397 -17.43 -1.58 -16.56
CA ARG A 397 -18.65 -2.41 -16.45
C ARG A 397 -19.40 -2.45 -17.78
N GLY A 398 -19.58 -1.30 -18.45
CA GLY A 398 -20.19 -1.24 -19.78
C GLY A 398 -19.40 -2.00 -20.85
N TRP A 399 -18.07 -1.90 -20.81
CA TRP A 399 -17.17 -2.64 -21.70
C TRP A 399 -17.22 -4.16 -21.47
N LEU A 400 -17.26 -4.62 -20.21
CA LEU A 400 -17.41 -6.04 -19.86
C LEU A 400 -18.72 -6.60 -20.42
N LYS A 401 -19.83 -5.87 -20.27
CA LYS A 401 -21.13 -6.23 -20.85
C LYS A 401 -21.08 -6.31 -22.37
N LEU A 402 -20.50 -5.31 -23.04
CA LEU A 402 -20.35 -5.28 -24.49
C LEU A 402 -19.52 -6.46 -25.01
N LYS A 403 -18.46 -6.86 -24.29
CA LYS A 403 -17.62 -8.02 -24.62
C LYS A 403 -18.19 -9.36 -24.15
N GLN A 404 -19.37 -9.34 -23.52
CA GLN A 404 -20.04 -10.50 -22.92
C GLN A 404 -19.11 -11.27 -21.97
N LEU A 405 -18.19 -10.56 -21.30
CA LEU A 405 -17.27 -11.18 -20.36
C LEU A 405 -18.04 -11.53 -19.08
N PRO A 406 -17.93 -12.76 -18.55
CA PRO A 406 -18.64 -13.20 -17.36
C PRO A 406 -17.98 -12.66 -16.08
N ALA A 407 -17.80 -11.34 -16.02
CA ALA A 407 -17.12 -10.64 -14.94
C ALA A 407 -17.91 -9.41 -14.51
N LEU A 408 -17.89 -9.14 -13.20
CA LEU A 408 -18.48 -7.96 -12.58
C LEU A 408 -17.45 -7.30 -11.67
N ILE A 409 -17.41 -5.96 -11.69
CA ILE A 409 -16.67 -5.18 -10.70
C ILE A 409 -17.64 -4.86 -9.56
N VAL A 410 -17.37 -5.37 -8.37
CA VAL A 410 -18.16 -5.15 -7.15
C VAL A 410 -17.52 -4.07 -6.32
N GLU A 411 -18.32 -3.13 -5.83
CA GLU A 411 -17.90 -2.08 -4.89
C GLU A 411 -18.63 -2.28 -3.55
N ARG A 412 -17.88 -2.39 -2.45
CA ARG A 412 -18.42 -2.52 -1.08
C ARG A 412 -17.54 -1.72 -0.12
N ASP A 413 -18.14 -0.85 0.69
CA ASP A 413 -17.43 -0.01 1.67
C ASP A 413 -16.23 0.77 1.12
N GLY A 414 -16.32 1.24 -0.14
CA GLY A 414 -15.24 1.96 -0.82
C GLY A 414 -14.12 1.07 -1.39
N TYR A 415 -14.30 -0.26 -1.35
CA TYR A 415 -13.38 -1.23 -1.94
C TYR A 415 -13.91 -1.83 -3.23
N PHE A 416 -13.03 -2.04 -4.20
CA PHE A 416 -13.35 -2.61 -5.51
C PHE A 416 -12.74 -4.00 -5.66
N SER A 417 -13.51 -4.94 -6.19
CA SER A 417 -13.02 -6.29 -6.52
C SER A 417 -13.62 -6.81 -7.80
N LEU A 418 -12.94 -7.77 -8.42
CA LEU A 418 -13.46 -8.54 -9.54
C LEU A 418 -14.18 -9.80 -9.03
N ARG A 419 -15.35 -10.08 -9.60
CA ARG A 419 -16.14 -11.31 -9.39
C ARG A 419 -16.55 -11.89 -10.72
N ALA A 420 -16.74 -13.20 -10.77
CA ALA A 420 -17.25 -13.87 -11.94
C ALA A 420 -18.78 -14.00 -11.86
N THR A 421 -19.47 -13.87 -12.99
CA THR A 421 -20.91 -14.17 -13.10
C THR A 421 -21.17 -15.55 -13.74
N ALA A 422 -20.13 -16.14 -14.33
CA ALA A 422 -20.08 -17.50 -14.86
C ALA A 422 -18.61 -17.98 -14.80
N PRO A 423 -18.28 -19.25 -15.13
CA PRO A 423 -16.89 -19.74 -15.20
C PRO A 423 -15.94 -18.78 -15.93
N LEU A 424 -14.99 -18.19 -15.20
CA LEU A 424 -13.98 -17.26 -15.73
C LEU A 424 -12.60 -17.62 -15.21
N VAL A 425 -11.67 -17.82 -16.14
CA VAL A 425 -10.25 -18.02 -15.87
C VAL A 425 -9.49 -16.82 -16.39
N LEU A 426 -8.71 -16.18 -15.53
CA LEU A 426 -7.75 -15.16 -15.92
C LEU A 426 -6.37 -15.80 -15.98
N ALA A 427 -5.76 -15.81 -17.16
CA ALA A 427 -4.36 -16.20 -17.31
C ALA A 427 -3.48 -15.01 -16.92
N LEU A 428 -2.86 -15.10 -15.75
CA LEU A 428 -1.96 -14.11 -15.19
C LEU A 428 -0.54 -14.43 -15.64
N GLY A 429 0.03 -13.61 -16.52
CA GLY A 429 1.41 -13.75 -16.97
C GLY A 429 2.43 -13.17 -15.98
N GLU A 430 3.71 -13.51 -16.17
CA GLU A 430 4.84 -12.97 -15.39
C GLU A 430 4.92 -11.43 -15.40
N VAL A 431 4.36 -10.77 -16.42
CA VAL A 431 4.30 -9.29 -16.51
C VAL A 431 3.50 -8.69 -15.34
N LEU A 432 2.54 -9.41 -14.77
CA LEU A 432 1.84 -9.01 -13.54
C LEU A 432 2.65 -9.34 -12.28
N SER A 433 3.56 -10.31 -12.35
CA SER A 433 4.30 -10.82 -11.20
C SER A 433 5.52 -9.99 -10.84
N LYS A 434 6.20 -9.38 -11.82
CA LYS A 434 7.38 -8.52 -11.57
C LYS A 434 7.03 -7.18 -10.90
N GLY A 435 5.75 -6.92 -10.67
CA GLY A 435 5.30 -5.59 -10.28
C GLY A 435 5.62 -4.59 -11.38
N THR A 436 4.94 -3.45 -11.39
CA THR A 436 5.47 -2.31 -12.13
C THR A 436 6.69 -1.79 -11.38
N GLU A 437 7.82 -2.52 -11.40
CA GLU A 437 9.11 -2.00 -10.97
C GLU A 437 9.46 -0.82 -11.87
N LYS A 438 9.01 0.35 -11.42
CA LYS A 438 9.48 1.73 -11.55
C LYS A 438 10.24 2.21 -12.79
N ARG A 439 10.26 1.53 -13.93
CA ARG A 439 10.16 2.28 -15.17
C ARG A 439 8.71 2.73 -15.23
N SER A 440 8.43 3.92 -14.67
CA SER A 440 7.11 4.53 -14.82
C SER A 440 6.72 4.35 -16.29
N ARG A 441 5.52 3.85 -16.61
CA ARG A 441 5.15 3.73 -18.03
C ARG A 441 5.30 5.07 -18.75
N GLY A 442 5.23 6.18 -18.01
CA GLY A 442 5.70 7.50 -18.44
C GLY A 442 7.14 7.45 -18.95
N GLU A 443 8.12 6.99 -18.18
CA GLU A 443 9.49 6.75 -18.62
C GLU A 443 9.65 5.78 -19.79
N VAL A 444 8.96 4.63 -19.80
CA VAL A 444 9.02 3.70 -20.95
C VAL A 444 8.45 4.37 -22.19
N ARG A 445 7.32 5.07 -22.06
CA ARG A 445 6.67 5.78 -23.16
C ARG A 445 7.48 6.98 -23.62
N ILE A 446 8.04 7.76 -22.71
CA ILE A 446 8.93 8.89 -22.99
C ILE A 446 10.17 8.37 -23.71
N SER A 447 10.81 7.32 -23.19
CA SER A 447 11.97 6.69 -23.83
C SER A 447 11.63 6.16 -25.22
N GLY A 448 10.47 5.51 -25.39
CA GLY A 448 9.99 5.08 -26.70
C GLY A 448 9.65 6.24 -27.65
N CYS A 449 9.07 7.33 -27.14
CA CYS A 449 8.83 8.54 -27.94
C CYS A 449 10.14 9.18 -28.36
N VAL A 450 11.11 9.33 -27.44
CA VAL A 450 12.44 9.86 -27.73
C VAL A 450 13.17 8.97 -28.71
N ALA A 451 13.07 7.63 -28.59
CA ALA A 451 13.67 6.69 -29.54
C ALA A 451 13.09 6.88 -30.96
N LYS A 452 11.76 7.04 -31.09
CA LYS A 452 11.13 7.34 -32.38
C LYS A 452 11.56 8.69 -32.95
N LEU A 453 11.59 9.73 -32.12
CA LEU A 453 12.04 11.06 -32.52
C LEU A 453 13.52 11.06 -32.91
N ARG A 454 14.35 10.28 -32.22
CA ARG A 454 15.78 10.08 -32.54
C ARG A 454 15.94 9.37 -33.88
N ALA A 455 15.16 8.32 -34.13
CA ALA A 455 15.21 7.58 -35.39
C ALA A 455 14.80 8.47 -36.58
N GLU A 456 13.81 9.34 -36.40
CA GLU A 456 13.34 10.23 -37.47
C GLU A 456 14.26 11.44 -37.69
N PHE A 457 14.64 12.14 -36.63
CA PHE A 457 15.32 13.44 -36.75
C PHE A 457 16.83 13.36 -36.51
N GLY A 458 17.36 12.32 -35.88
CA GLY A 458 18.78 12.23 -35.51
C GLY A 458 19.23 13.46 -34.70
N LYS A 459 20.14 14.24 -35.29
CA LYS A 459 20.66 15.52 -34.74
C LYS A 459 19.95 16.77 -35.29
N ALA A 460 18.92 16.61 -36.10
CA ALA A 460 18.15 17.74 -36.63
C ALA A 460 17.18 18.28 -35.57
N GLU A 461 16.95 19.59 -35.61
CA GLU A 461 15.94 20.24 -34.80
C GLU A 461 14.53 19.95 -35.32
N PHE A 462 13.58 19.75 -34.42
CA PHE A 462 12.17 19.55 -34.78
C PHE A 462 11.23 20.36 -33.89
N SER A 463 10.09 20.74 -34.45
CA SER A 463 9.00 21.43 -33.75
C SER A 463 8.06 20.44 -33.03
N ALA A 464 7.27 20.94 -32.09
CA ALA A 464 6.23 20.13 -31.45
C ALA A 464 5.18 19.57 -32.44
N ALA A 465 4.93 20.27 -33.55
CA ALA A 465 4.01 19.80 -34.59
C ALA A 465 4.60 18.63 -35.39
N GLN A 466 5.90 18.69 -35.72
CA GLN A 466 6.63 17.59 -36.33
C GLN A 466 6.65 16.37 -35.41
N ALA A 467 6.97 16.56 -34.13
CA ALA A 467 6.92 15.49 -33.14
C ALA A 467 5.53 14.83 -33.06
N ALA A 468 4.45 15.63 -33.07
CA ALA A 468 3.09 15.11 -33.04
C ALA A 468 2.79 14.20 -34.24
N ARG A 469 3.25 14.60 -35.44
CA ARG A 469 3.11 13.81 -36.66
C ARG A 469 3.87 12.47 -36.56
N VAL A 470 5.13 12.51 -36.13
CA VAL A 470 6.01 11.32 -36.01
C VAL A 470 5.49 10.36 -34.94
N LEU A 471 5.00 10.89 -33.82
CA LEU A 471 4.46 10.05 -32.74
C LEU A 471 3.07 9.51 -33.04
N GLY A 472 2.37 10.03 -34.07
CA GLY A 472 0.98 9.69 -34.36
C GLY A 472 0.03 10.14 -33.24
N GLU A 473 0.31 11.28 -32.60
CA GLU A 473 -0.44 11.77 -31.45
C GLU A 473 -0.97 13.19 -31.67
N SER A 474 -1.93 13.63 -30.83
CA SER A 474 -2.39 15.02 -30.88
C SER A 474 -1.27 15.99 -30.46
N PRO A 475 -1.26 17.24 -30.98
CA PRO A 475 -0.26 18.25 -30.60
C PRO A 475 -0.14 18.47 -29.08
N ARG A 476 -1.25 18.33 -28.34
CA ARG A 476 -1.26 18.44 -26.88
C ARG A 476 -0.52 17.28 -26.20
N SER A 477 -0.72 16.05 -26.66
CA SER A 477 -0.04 14.86 -26.12
C SER A 477 1.45 14.90 -26.45
N ALA A 478 1.80 15.25 -27.69
CA ALA A 478 3.18 15.43 -28.11
C ALA A 478 3.90 16.47 -27.26
N ARG A 479 3.33 17.67 -27.07
CA ARG A 479 3.91 18.69 -26.19
C ARG A 479 4.12 18.20 -24.76
N ARG A 480 3.18 17.41 -24.22
CA ARG A 480 3.33 16.81 -22.89
C ARG A 480 4.51 15.84 -22.84
N HIS A 481 4.68 14.97 -23.84
CA HIS A 481 5.82 14.05 -23.90
C HIS A 481 7.15 14.77 -24.11
N LEU A 482 7.19 15.81 -24.95
CA LEU A 482 8.39 16.63 -25.13
C LEU A 482 8.78 17.37 -23.85
N GLY A 483 7.80 17.92 -23.12
CA GLY A 483 8.04 18.53 -21.82
C GLY A 483 8.64 17.54 -20.81
N ALA A 484 8.04 16.36 -20.69
CA ALA A 484 8.52 15.33 -19.78
C ALA A 484 9.89 14.75 -20.20
N ALA A 485 10.16 14.62 -21.50
CA ALA A 485 11.46 14.20 -22.01
C ALA A 485 12.55 15.25 -21.72
N ARG A 486 12.21 16.54 -21.85
CA ARG A 486 13.09 17.66 -21.50
C ARG A 486 13.41 17.70 -20.00
N GLU A 487 12.41 17.49 -19.13
CA GLU A 487 12.62 17.40 -17.68
C GLU A 487 13.57 16.26 -17.29
N LYS A 488 13.64 15.21 -18.10
CA LYS A 488 14.58 14.08 -17.96
C LYS A 488 15.90 14.28 -18.69
N SER A 489 16.17 15.46 -19.23
CA SER A 489 17.36 15.75 -20.04
C SER A 489 17.56 14.81 -21.23
N LEU A 490 16.46 14.23 -21.76
CA LEU A 490 16.49 13.40 -22.97
C LEU A 490 16.37 14.24 -24.25
N LEU A 491 15.85 15.47 -24.10
CA LEU A 491 15.72 16.47 -25.16
C LEU A 491 16.21 17.83 -24.66
N THR A 492 16.82 18.60 -25.54
CA THR A 492 17.10 20.03 -25.33
C THR A 492 16.06 20.86 -26.07
N GLN A 493 15.49 21.87 -25.41
CA GLN A 493 14.58 22.81 -26.07
C GLN A 493 15.35 24.05 -26.51
N LEU A 494 15.19 24.44 -27.77
CA LEU A 494 15.78 25.62 -28.38
C LEU A 494 14.68 26.67 -28.58
N GLY A 495 14.82 27.81 -27.91
CA GLY A 495 13.82 28.88 -27.92
C GLY A 495 12.60 28.64 -27.03
N SER A 496 11.67 29.60 -27.03
CA SER A 496 10.49 29.62 -26.17
C SER A 496 9.18 29.80 -26.96
N GLY A 497 8.04 29.54 -26.31
CA GLY A 497 6.72 29.76 -26.89
C GLY A 497 6.37 28.80 -28.04
N ARG A 498 5.58 29.29 -29.01
CA ARG A 498 5.08 28.48 -30.14
C ARG A 498 6.16 28.10 -31.15
N GLY A 499 7.24 28.87 -31.22
CA GLY A 499 8.38 28.65 -32.12
C GLY A 499 9.44 27.70 -31.56
N ALA A 500 9.26 27.19 -30.34
CA ALA A 500 10.24 26.31 -29.71
C ALA A 500 10.54 25.07 -30.57
N ARG A 501 11.84 24.84 -30.77
CA ARG A 501 12.42 23.67 -31.42
C ARG A 501 12.98 22.73 -30.34
N TYR A 502 13.19 21.48 -30.69
CA TYR A 502 13.71 20.44 -29.81
C TYR A 502 14.80 19.67 -30.53
N LEU A 503 15.80 19.24 -29.77
CA LEU A 503 16.91 18.41 -30.21
C LEU A 503 17.01 17.19 -29.31
N VAL A 504 17.26 16.00 -29.87
CA VAL A 504 17.50 14.80 -29.05
C VAL A 504 18.92 14.83 -28.49
N VAL A 505 19.06 14.61 -27.18
CA VAL A 505 20.38 14.51 -26.53
C VAL A 505 20.96 13.11 -26.81
N GLU A 506 22.22 13.03 -27.24
CA GLU A 506 22.92 11.74 -27.35
C GLU A 506 23.10 11.15 -25.94
N ALA A 507 22.77 9.87 -25.77
CA ALA A 507 23.06 9.20 -24.51
C ALA A 507 24.58 9.07 -24.41
N GLY A 508 25.17 9.80 -23.47
CA GLY A 508 26.59 9.71 -23.14
C GLY A 508 26.95 8.38 -22.48
#